data_AF-A0A8H8NR31-F1
#
_entry.id   AF-A0A8H8NR31-F1
#
_cell.length_a   1.000
_cell.length_b   1.000
_cell.length_c   1.000
_cell.angle_alpha   90.00
_cell.angle_beta   90.00
_cell.angle_gamma   90.00
#
_symmetry.space_group_name_H-M   'P 1'
#
loop_
_entity.id
_entity.type
_entity.pdbx_description
1 polymer ?
#
loop_
_entity_poly.entity_id
_entity_poly.type
_entity_poly.pdbx_seq_one_letter_code
_entity_poly.pdbx_strand_id
1 'polypeptide(L)'
;MEGKEGQRLIVVSNRLPITISKDAKGEYHFKMSSGGLVSALSGCKKSMSFIWIGWTGLYIPPKDRALVDKRLMEEYSCQAVYLDDDLADRHYNGFSNSILWPLFHYHPGEMNFDEANWLAYRQANLKFAEAIRSLIRSGDMVWVQDYHLMLLPMLLRGLVDGPGKDGSLTQKELAKIKEGIVEDTPEVEHETLSDVKIGFFLHTPFPSSEIYRRVALVTLPHTFHSFLSTGFFLSDEKYFWVFSIVT
;
A
#
# COMPACT_ATOMS: atom_id res chain seq x y z
N MET A 1 35.22 -3.53 10.88
CA MET A 1 34.78 -2.86 9.64
C MET A 1 33.38 -3.37 9.35
N GLU A 2 32.34 -2.71 9.85
CA GLU A 2 30.97 -3.00 9.44
C GLU A 2 30.85 -2.54 7.98
N GLY A 3 30.72 -3.49 7.06
CA GLY A 3 30.38 -3.16 5.68
C GLY A 3 29.05 -2.43 5.70
N LYS A 4 28.96 -1.26 5.04
CA LYS A 4 27.67 -0.64 4.75
C LYS A 4 26.83 -1.68 4.02
N GLU A 5 25.86 -2.30 4.70
CA GLU A 5 24.79 -3.02 4.02
C GLU A 5 24.19 -2.05 3.00
N GLY A 6 24.17 -2.45 1.73
CA GLY A 6 23.62 -1.62 0.67
C GLY A 6 22.18 -1.26 0.99
N GLN A 7 21.80 -0.01 0.76
CA GLN A 7 20.47 0.49 1.06
C GLN A 7 19.39 -0.41 0.44
N ARG A 8 18.43 -0.84 1.26
CA ARG A 8 17.33 -1.72 0.83
C ARG A 8 16.09 -0.90 0.49
N LEU A 9 15.52 -1.18 -0.67
CA LEU A 9 14.32 -0.55 -1.18
C LEU A 9 13.15 -1.56 -1.15
N ILE A 10 12.09 -1.21 -0.43
CA ILE A 10 10.82 -1.95 -0.41
C ILE A 10 9.85 -1.21 -1.32
N VAL A 11 9.54 -1.80 -2.47
CA VAL A 11 8.53 -1.26 -3.39
C VAL A 11 7.20 -1.89 -3.08
N VAL A 12 6.16 -1.08 -2.93
CA VAL A 12 4.82 -1.57 -2.58
C VAL A 12 3.82 -1.07 -3.61
N SER A 13 3.12 -1.99 -4.27
CA SER A 13 2.07 -1.66 -5.24
C SER A 13 0.88 -2.60 -5.08
N ASN A 14 -0.27 -2.20 -5.61
CA ASN A 14 -1.50 -3.00 -5.49
C ASN A 14 -1.29 -4.46 -5.93
N ARG A 15 -0.60 -4.71 -7.05
CA ARG A 15 -0.26 -6.06 -7.52
C ARG A 15 1.24 -6.31 -7.50
N LEU A 16 1.61 -7.58 -7.35
CA LEU A 16 2.98 -8.04 -7.62
C LEU A 16 3.36 -7.86 -9.09
N PRO A 17 4.66 -7.75 -9.41
CA PRO A 17 5.15 -7.78 -10.79
C PRO A 17 5.15 -9.21 -11.37
N ILE A 18 4.44 -10.15 -10.73
CA ILE A 18 4.37 -11.56 -11.06
C ILE A 18 2.91 -11.94 -11.25
N THR A 19 2.61 -12.57 -12.38
CA THR A 19 1.36 -13.29 -12.59
C THR A 19 1.51 -14.70 -12.06
N ILE A 20 0.65 -15.08 -11.12
CA ILE A 20 0.56 -16.44 -10.58
C ILE A 20 -0.63 -17.13 -11.25
N SER A 21 -0.49 -18.38 -11.64
CA SER A 21 -1.60 -19.23 -12.09
C SER A 21 -1.47 -20.63 -11.50
N LYS A 22 -2.58 -21.36 -11.43
CA LYS A 22 -2.61 -22.75 -10.96
C LYS A 22 -3.11 -23.63 -12.10
N ASP A 23 -2.36 -24.68 -12.44
CA ASP A 23 -2.75 -25.59 -13.51
C ASP A 23 -3.74 -26.67 -13.06
N ALA A 24 -4.19 -27.50 -14.01
CA ALA A 24 -5.14 -28.58 -13.75
C ALA A 24 -4.59 -29.69 -12.81
N LYS A 25 -3.27 -29.76 -12.61
CA LYS A 25 -2.61 -30.69 -11.69
C LYS A 25 -2.47 -30.08 -10.28
N GLY A 26 -2.79 -28.80 -10.11
CA GLY A 26 -2.67 -28.08 -8.85
C GLY A 26 -1.30 -27.41 -8.64
N GLU A 27 -0.44 -27.38 -9.66
CA GLU A 27 0.88 -26.76 -9.58
C GLU A 27 0.81 -25.24 -9.84
N TYR A 28 1.59 -24.48 -9.09
CA TYR A 28 1.68 -23.02 -9.23
C TYR A 28 2.74 -22.62 -10.26
N HIS A 29 2.34 -21.79 -11.21
CA HIS A 29 3.20 -21.22 -12.25
C HIS A 29 3.35 -19.72 -12.03
N PHE A 30 4.58 -19.22 -12.18
CA PHE A 30 4.95 -17.83 -11.95
C PHE A 30 5.51 -17.24 -13.24
N LYS A 31 5.01 -16.08 -13.63
CA LYS A 31 5.47 -15.36 -14.83
C LYS A 31 5.66 -13.89 -14.52
N MET A 32 6.85 -13.37 -14.82
CA MET A 32 7.10 -11.92 -14.75
C MET A 32 6.10 -11.18 -15.63
N SER A 33 5.39 -10.22 -15.04
CA SER A 33 4.52 -9.31 -15.75
C SER A 33 5.36 -8.22 -16.43
N SER A 34 4.97 -7.84 -17.65
CA SER A 34 5.52 -6.68 -18.34
C SER A 34 4.90 -5.39 -17.78
N GLY A 35 5.70 -4.39 -17.44
CA GLY A 35 5.19 -3.09 -16.99
C GLY A 35 6.28 -2.02 -16.81
N GLY A 36 5.91 -0.75 -16.95
CA GLY A 36 6.85 0.38 -16.90
C GLY A 36 7.65 0.46 -15.59
N LEU A 37 6.99 0.22 -14.44
CA LEU A 37 7.65 0.21 -13.13
C LEU A 37 8.64 -0.96 -12.98
N VAL A 38 8.29 -2.14 -13.51
CA VAL A 38 9.16 -3.33 -13.49
C VAL A 38 10.43 -3.07 -14.32
N SER A 39 10.27 -2.48 -15.51
CA SER A 39 11.39 -2.09 -16.36
C SER A 39 12.27 -1.02 -15.71
N ALA A 40 11.68 0.02 -15.12
CA ALA A 40 12.42 1.09 -14.45
C ALA A 40 13.27 0.57 -13.28
N LEU A 41 12.72 -0.34 -12.46
CA LEU A 41 13.42 -0.90 -11.30
C LEU A 41 14.48 -1.95 -11.67
N SER A 42 14.39 -2.58 -12.84
CA SER A 42 15.38 -3.56 -13.29
C SER A 42 16.81 -2.97 -13.42
N GLY A 43 16.92 -1.67 -13.72
CA GLY A 43 18.20 -0.96 -13.82
C GLY A 43 18.88 -0.70 -12.47
N CYS A 44 18.10 -0.61 -11.38
CA CYS A 44 18.59 -0.28 -10.04
C CYS A 44 19.15 -1.48 -9.25
N LYS A 45 18.94 -2.71 -9.74
CA LYS A 45 19.35 -3.95 -9.04
C LYS A 45 20.86 -4.08 -8.79
N LYS A 46 21.71 -3.30 -9.47
CA LYS A 46 23.17 -3.38 -9.32
C LYS A 46 23.72 -2.67 -8.07
N SER A 47 22.95 -1.75 -7.48
CA SER A 47 23.42 -0.91 -6.36
C SER A 47 22.55 -1.00 -5.10
N MET A 48 21.35 -1.57 -5.19
CA MET A 48 20.40 -1.68 -4.08
C MET A 48 19.76 -3.07 -4.07
N SER A 49 19.52 -3.60 -2.87
CA SER A 49 18.65 -4.76 -2.71
C SER A 49 17.19 -4.29 -2.77
N PHE A 50 16.34 -5.02 -3.47
CA PHE A 50 14.93 -4.65 -3.63
C PHE A 50 14.03 -5.80 -3.15
N ILE A 51 12.95 -5.45 -2.46
CA ILE A 51 11.85 -6.36 -2.16
C ILE A 51 10.58 -5.73 -2.72
N TRP A 52 9.76 -6.52 -3.43
CA TRP A 52 8.48 -6.06 -3.94
C TRP A 52 7.32 -6.67 -3.16
N ILE A 53 6.44 -5.84 -2.62
CA ILE A 53 5.26 -6.28 -1.86
C ILE A 53 4.00 -5.95 -2.66
N GLY A 54 3.09 -6.91 -2.78
CA GLY A 54 1.87 -6.76 -3.58
C GLY A 54 0.87 -7.90 -3.43
N TRP A 55 -0.37 -7.65 -3.86
CA TRP A 55 -1.37 -8.72 -3.99
C TRP A 55 -1.03 -9.66 -5.14
N THR A 56 -1.29 -10.95 -4.93
CA THR A 56 -1.04 -12.06 -5.87
C THR A 56 -1.91 -12.03 -7.12
N GLY A 57 -3.02 -11.30 -7.10
CA GLY A 57 -3.99 -11.26 -8.19
C GLY A 57 -5.01 -12.40 -8.20
N LEU A 58 -4.92 -13.34 -7.24
CA LEU A 58 -5.89 -14.41 -7.03
C LEU A 58 -5.88 -14.90 -5.58
N TYR A 59 -6.96 -15.58 -5.16
CA TYR A 59 -7.01 -16.28 -3.89
C TYR A 59 -6.02 -17.45 -3.81
N ILE A 60 -5.18 -17.44 -2.76
CA ILE A 60 -4.27 -18.54 -2.43
C ILE A 60 -4.70 -19.15 -1.08
N PRO A 61 -5.08 -20.44 -1.05
CA PRO A 61 -5.46 -21.12 0.19
C PRO A 61 -4.34 -21.10 1.23
N PRO A 62 -4.64 -20.94 2.53
CA PRO A 62 -3.61 -20.85 3.59
C PRO A 62 -2.56 -21.98 3.56
N LYS A 63 -2.99 -23.22 3.27
CA LYS A 63 -2.12 -24.39 3.15
C LYS A 63 -1.04 -24.27 2.06
N ASP A 64 -1.29 -23.46 1.03
CA ASP A 64 -0.39 -23.32 -0.13
C ASP A 64 0.51 -22.08 0.00
N ARG A 65 0.21 -21.15 0.93
CA ARG A 65 0.90 -19.85 1.07
C ARG A 65 2.39 -20.01 1.37
N ALA A 66 2.78 -20.95 2.24
CA ALA A 66 4.19 -21.17 2.56
C ALA A 66 5.03 -21.57 1.33
N LEU A 67 4.46 -22.39 0.42
CA LEU A 67 5.10 -22.75 -0.84
C LEU A 67 5.22 -21.53 -1.76
N VAL A 68 4.14 -20.77 -1.92
CA VAL A 68 4.08 -19.59 -2.77
C VAL A 68 5.04 -18.50 -2.28
N ASP A 69 5.04 -18.20 -0.98
CA ASP A 69 5.92 -17.19 -0.36
C ASP A 69 7.39 -17.55 -0.53
N LYS A 70 7.75 -18.82 -0.32
CA LYS A 70 9.13 -19.29 -0.53
C LYS A 70 9.59 -19.03 -1.96
N ARG A 71 8.80 -19.43 -2.96
CA ARG A 71 9.14 -19.24 -4.37
C ARG A 71 9.18 -17.77 -4.77
N LEU A 72 8.22 -16.97 -4.32
CA LEU A 72 8.20 -15.52 -4.57
C LEU A 72 9.45 -14.84 -4.03
N MET A 73 9.88 -15.19 -2.81
CA MET A 73 11.06 -14.60 -2.20
C MET A 73 12.36 -15.04 -2.88
N GLU A 74 12.53 -16.35 -3.08
CA GLU A 74 13.77 -16.94 -3.64
C GLU A 74 13.97 -16.61 -5.12
N GLU A 75 12.91 -16.67 -5.93
CA GLU A 75 13.01 -16.51 -7.39
C GLU A 75 12.82 -15.04 -7.83
N TYR A 76 12.07 -14.22 -7.07
CA TYR A 76 11.62 -12.91 -7.50
C TYR A 76 11.83 -11.77 -6.49
N SER A 77 12.33 -12.05 -5.28
CA SER A 77 12.43 -11.07 -4.19
C SER A 77 11.08 -10.38 -3.91
N CYS A 78 10.00 -11.16 -3.93
CA CYS A 78 8.64 -10.68 -3.75
C CYS A 78 8.02 -11.21 -2.45
N GLN A 79 7.21 -10.40 -1.79
CA GLN A 79 6.34 -10.79 -0.67
C GLN A 79 4.88 -10.63 -1.09
N ALA A 80 4.09 -11.70 -0.93
CA ALA A 80 2.67 -11.65 -1.20
C ALA A 80 1.88 -10.98 -0.07
N VAL A 81 0.87 -10.20 -0.45
CA VAL A 81 -0.25 -9.80 0.40
C VAL A 81 -1.47 -10.63 -0.01
N TYR A 82 -1.98 -11.42 0.93
CA TYR A 82 -3.13 -12.28 0.67
C TYR A 82 -4.44 -11.58 1.03
N LEU A 83 -5.25 -11.31 0.01
CA LEU A 83 -6.61 -10.78 0.13
C LEU A 83 -7.59 -11.87 -0.30
N ASP A 84 -8.69 -11.99 0.43
CA ASP A 84 -9.83 -12.81 -0.02
C ASP A 84 -10.53 -12.13 -1.20
N ASP A 85 -11.22 -12.90 -2.04
CA ASP A 85 -11.74 -12.38 -3.33
C ASP A 85 -12.72 -11.22 -3.14
N ASP A 86 -13.66 -11.28 -2.17
CA ASP A 86 -14.59 -10.18 -1.87
C ASP A 86 -13.86 -8.93 -1.38
N LEU A 87 -12.89 -9.09 -0.48
CA LEU A 87 -12.06 -7.98 0.00
C LEU A 87 -11.27 -7.34 -1.15
N ALA A 88 -10.66 -8.15 -2.00
CA ALA A 88 -9.89 -7.68 -3.15
C ALA A 88 -10.78 -6.93 -4.16
N ASP A 89 -11.97 -7.46 -4.47
CA ASP A 89 -12.91 -6.86 -5.41
C ASP A 89 -13.45 -5.51 -4.89
N ARG A 90 -13.91 -5.46 -3.64
CA ARG A 90 -14.41 -4.23 -3.01
C ARG A 90 -13.35 -3.15 -2.88
N HIS A 91 -12.11 -3.54 -2.53
CA HIS A 91 -10.96 -2.64 -2.48
C HIS A 91 -10.59 -2.12 -3.87
N TYR A 92 -10.42 -3.03 -4.84
CA TYR A 92 -9.87 -2.72 -6.15
C TYR A 92 -10.92 -2.11 -7.07
N ASN A 93 -12.02 -2.82 -7.33
CA ASN A 93 -13.10 -2.35 -8.18
C ASN A 93 -13.98 -1.34 -7.43
N GLY A 94 -14.46 -1.72 -6.24
CA GLY A 94 -15.47 -0.95 -5.51
C GLY A 94 -15.01 0.43 -5.02
N PHE A 95 -13.79 0.55 -4.50
CA PHE A 95 -13.27 1.84 -4.01
C PHE A 95 -12.22 2.44 -4.95
N SER A 96 -11.16 1.69 -5.27
CA SER A 96 -10.06 2.27 -6.05
C SER A 96 -10.52 2.69 -7.46
N ASN A 97 -11.21 1.81 -8.20
CA ASN A 97 -11.61 2.07 -9.58
C ASN A 97 -12.96 2.79 -9.73
N SER A 98 -13.87 2.69 -8.76
CA SER A 98 -15.19 3.35 -8.82
C SER A 98 -15.27 4.67 -8.03
N ILE A 99 -14.28 4.99 -7.19
CA ILE A 99 -14.24 6.26 -6.41
C ILE A 99 -12.99 7.07 -6.71
N LEU A 100 -11.81 6.52 -6.44
CA LEU A 100 -10.55 7.27 -6.56
C LEU A 100 -10.22 7.55 -8.02
N TRP A 101 -10.37 6.55 -8.89
CA TRP A 101 -10.06 6.70 -10.30
C TRP A 101 -10.91 7.78 -10.99
N PRO A 102 -12.26 7.79 -10.90
CA PRO A 102 -13.07 8.86 -11.49
C PRO A 102 -12.76 10.22 -10.88
N LEU A 103 -12.54 10.29 -9.57
CA LEU A 103 -12.17 11.53 -8.89
C LEU A 103 -10.86 12.12 -9.44
N PHE A 104 -9.83 11.29 -9.60
CA PHE A 104 -8.51 11.71 -10.08
C PHE A 104 -8.48 12.03 -11.58
N HIS A 105 -9.46 11.53 -12.33
CA HIS A 105 -9.63 11.80 -13.76
C HIS A 105 -10.71 12.85 -14.05
N TYR A 106 -11.14 13.65 -13.07
CA TYR A 106 -12.09 14.73 -13.28
C TYR A 106 -13.50 14.26 -13.74
N HIS A 107 -13.88 13.03 -13.38
CA HIS A 107 -15.19 12.43 -13.64
C HIS A 107 -16.00 12.19 -12.34
N PRO A 108 -16.24 13.21 -11.50
CA PRO A 108 -16.87 13.00 -10.18
C PRO A 108 -18.34 12.56 -10.23
N GLY A 109 -19.03 12.77 -11.37
CA GLY A 109 -20.41 12.30 -11.55
C GLY A 109 -20.54 10.78 -11.68
N GLU A 110 -19.43 10.06 -11.86
CA GLU A 110 -19.40 8.60 -11.99
C GLU A 110 -19.07 7.89 -10.66
N MET A 111 -18.86 8.67 -9.60
CA MET A 111 -18.51 8.14 -8.28
C MET A 111 -19.74 7.59 -7.56
N ASN A 112 -19.68 6.32 -7.16
CA ASN A 112 -20.75 5.65 -6.41
C ASN A 112 -20.25 5.20 -5.03
N PHE A 113 -20.32 6.10 -4.04
CA PHE A 113 -19.81 5.80 -2.70
C PHE A 113 -20.58 4.66 -2.03
N ASP A 114 -19.81 3.70 -1.49
CA ASP A 114 -20.29 2.59 -0.68
C ASP A 114 -19.37 2.44 0.54
N GLU A 115 -19.97 2.43 1.73
CA GLU A 115 -19.27 2.28 3.00
C GLU A 115 -18.56 0.93 3.12
N ALA A 116 -19.14 -0.14 2.56
CA ALA A 116 -18.52 -1.46 2.55
C ALA A 116 -17.23 -1.48 1.70
N ASN A 117 -17.22 -0.75 0.58
CA ASN A 117 -16.03 -0.61 -0.26
C ASN A 117 -14.94 0.23 0.43
N TRP A 118 -15.35 1.27 1.16
CA TRP A 118 -14.41 2.04 2.00
C TRP A 118 -13.81 1.20 3.12
N LEU A 119 -14.62 0.39 3.81
CA LEU A 119 -14.13 -0.55 4.83
C LEU A 119 -13.13 -1.54 4.23
N ALA A 120 -13.44 -2.13 3.07
CA ALA A 120 -12.55 -3.02 2.35
C ALA A 120 -11.23 -2.36 1.96
N TYR A 121 -11.26 -1.10 1.51
CA TYR A 121 -10.05 -0.34 1.16
C TYR A 121 -9.13 -0.13 2.37
N ARG A 122 -9.70 0.17 3.55
CA ARG A 122 -8.95 0.29 4.81
C ARG A 122 -8.37 -1.05 5.25
N GLN A 123 -9.16 -2.12 5.21
CA GLN A 123 -8.73 -3.48 5.56
C GLN A 123 -7.60 -3.99 4.65
N ALA A 124 -7.67 -3.73 3.35
CA ALA A 124 -6.60 -4.05 2.42
C ALA A 124 -5.33 -3.29 2.78
N ASN A 125 -5.40 -1.96 2.95
CA ASN A 125 -4.24 -1.14 3.33
C ASN A 125 -3.59 -1.58 4.65
N LEU A 126 -4.37 -2.03 5.65
CA LEU A 126 -3.84 -2.65 6.87
C LEU A 126 -3.10 -3.96 6.57
N LYS A 127 -3.69 -4.89 5.79
CA LYS A 127 -2.98 -6.12 5.39
C LYS A 127 -1.65 -5.84 4.66
N PHE A 128 -1.57 -4.76 3.88
CA PHE A 128 -0.31 -4.31 3.27
C PHE A 128 0.69 -3.80 4.32
N ALA A 129 0.23 -2.98 5.28
CA ALA A 129 1.07 -2.51 6.38
C ALA A 129 1.63 -3.68 7.19
N GLU A 130 0.84 -4.72 7.41
CA GLU A 130 1.22 -5.89 8.20
C GLU A 130 2.25 -6.75 7.48
N ALA A 131 2.12 -6.89 6.15
CA ALA A 131 3.12 -7.56 5.33
C ALA A 131 4.46 -6.82 5.38
N ILE A 132 4.45 -5.48 5.30
CA ILE A 132 5.67 -4.67 5.41
C ILE A 132 6.26 -4.77 6.81
N ARG A 133 5.43 -4.73 7.85
CA ARG A 133 5.83 -4.84 9.26
C ARG A 133 6.68 -6.09 9.51
N SER A 134 6.36 -7.20 8.85
CA SER A 134 7.11 -8.47 9.02
C SER A 134 8.52 -8.47 8.43
N LEU A 135 8.88 -7.47 7.61
CA LEU A 135 10.11 -7.44 6.81
C LEU A 135 10.97 -6.20 7.05
N ILE A 136 10.34 -5.08 7.37
CA ILE A 136 10.96 -3.75 7.45
C ILE A 136 11.98 -3.68 8.58
N ARG A 137 13.07 -2.95 8.34
CA ARG A 137 14.19 -2.75 9.26
C ARG A 137 14.58 -1.26 9.30
N SER A 138 15.36 -0.89 10.32
CA SER A 138 15.91 0.46 10.42
C SER A 138 16.78 0.78 9.19
N GLY A 139 16.69 2.00 8.66
CA GLY A 139 17.39 2.44 7.46
C GLY A 139 16.75 2.05 6.12
N ASP A 140 15.66 1.28 6.12
CA ASP A 140 14.95 0.92 4.89
C ASP A 140 14.29 2.13 4.22
N MET A 141 14.20 2.06 2.88
CA MET A 141 13.33 2.93 2.10
C MET A 141 12.09 2.16 1.66
N VAL A 142 10.90 2.65 2.01
CA VAL A 142 9.62 2.16 1.50
C VAL A 142 9.11 3.10 0.42
N TRP A 143 8.80 2.59 -0.75
CA TRP A 143 8.27 3.35 -1.87
C TRP A 143 6.90 2.81 -2.28
N VAL A 144 5.85 3.48 -1.80
CA VAL A 144 4.45 3.14 -2.03
C VAL A 144 3.99 3.69 -3.37
N GLN A 145 3.22 2.88 -4.10
CA GLN A 145 2.79 3.18 -5.46
C GLN A 145 1.27 3.25 -5.56
N ASP A 146 0.83 4.38 -6.11
CA ASP A 146 -0.48 4.62 -6.67
C ASP A 146 -1.66 4.77 -5.70
N TYR A 147 -2.81 5.19 -6.24
CA TYR A 147 -4.02 5.52 -5.47
C TYR A 147 -4.62 4.35 -4.68
N HIS A 148 -4.25 3.11 -4.99
CA HIS A 148 -4.72 1.94 -4.25
C HIS A 148 -4.22 1.91 -2.79
N LEU A 149 -3.09 2.54 -2.50
CA LEU A 149 -2.40 2.40 -1.22
C LEU A 149 -2.19 3.74 -0.52
N MET A 150 -3.14 4.67 -0.65
CA MET A 150 -2.98 6.02 -0.12
C MET A 150 -2.91 6.06 1.41
N LEU A 151 -3.59 5.13 2.13
CA LEU A 151 -3.56 5.08 3.59
C LEU A 151 -2.24 4.52 4.15
N LEU A 152 -1.57 3.70 3.35
CA LEU A 152 -0.42 2.92 3.75
C LEU A 152 0.73 3.75 4.37
N PRO A 153 1.11 4.92 3.82
CA PRO A 153 2.18 5.72 4.41
C PRO A 153 1.91 6.15 5.86
N MET A 154 0.67 6.55 6.18
CA MET A 154 0.32 6.94 7.55
C MET A 154 0.27 5.72 8.48
N LEU A 155 -0.25 4.59 7.99
CA LEU A 155 -0.22 3.32 8.71
C LEU A 155 1.21 2.92 9.06
N LEU A 156 2.14 3.02 8.11
CA LEU A 156 3.55 2.71 8.32
C LEU A 156 4.23 3.67 9.30
N ARG A 157 3.87 4.95 9.32
CA ARG A 157 4.38 5.89 10.33
C ARG A 157 4.02 5.46 11.74
N GLY A 158 2.74 5.15 11.97
CA GLY A 158 2.30 4.61 13.26
C GLY A 158 2.98 3.31 13.66
N LEU A 159 3.42 2.49 12.70
CA LEU A 159 4.17 1.26 12.95
C LEU A 159 5.66 1.49 13.26
N VAL A 160 6.28 2.50 12.63
CA VAL A 160 7.73 2.74 12.66
C VAL A 160 8.14 3.67 13.81
N ASP A 161 7.39 4.76 14.01
CA ASP A 161 7.78 5.85 14.90
C ASP A 161 7.47 5.56 16.38
N GLY A 162 6.61 4.57 16.64
CA GLY A 162 6.22 4.07 17.96
C GLY A 162 5.40 5.05 18.81
N PRO A 163 4.84 4.56 19.94
CA PRO A 163 3.96 5.38 20.79
C PRO A 163 4.75 6.53 21.42
N GLY A 164 4.47 7.77 20.98
CA GLY A 164 5.00 9.01 21.57
C GLY A 164 5.74 9.95 20.61
N LYS A 165 6.06 9.53 19.38
CA LYS A 165 6.54 10.42 18.31
C LYS A 165 5.46 10.84 17.34
N ASP A 166 4.40 10.04 17.23
CA ASP A 166 3.20 10.38 16.49
C ASP A 166 2.51 11.57 17.18
N GLY A 167 2.34 12.68 16.47
CA GLY A 167 1.51 13.77 16.96
C GLY A 167 0.10 13.28 17.30
N SER A 168 -0.59 13.92 18.25
CA SER A 168 -1.94 13.51 18.70
C SER A 168 -2.95 13.40 17.55
N LEU A 169 -2.71 14.12 16.45
CA LEU A 169 -3.48 14.05 15.22
C LEU A 169 -3.31 12.71 14.50
N THR A 170 -2.08 12.23 14.31
CA THR A 170 -1.78 10.96 13.64
C THR A 170 -2.44 9.79 14.35
N GLN A 171 -2.35 9.74 15.69
CA GLN A 171 -3.00 8.69 16.48
C GLN A 171 -4.53 8.70 16.32
N LYS A 172 -5.14 9.89 16.30
CA LYS A 172 -6.59 10.05 16.09
C LYS A 172 -7.02 9.58 14.70
N GLU A 173 -6.24 9.88 13.67
CA GLU A 173 -6.53 9.43 12.30
C GLU A 173 -6.33 7.92 12.13
N LEU A 174 -5.28 7.36 12.73
CA LEU A 174 -5.05 5.91 12.75
C LEU A 174 -6.21 5.16 13.43
N ALA A 175 -6.71 5.67 14.56
CA ALA A 175 -7.88 5.09 15.23
C ALA A 175 -9.12 5.07 14.33
N LYS A 176 -9.37 6.15 13.58
CA LYS A 176 -10.46 6.20 12.58
C LYS A 176 -10.25 5.21 11.43
N ILE A 177 -9.01 4.96 11.01
CA ILE A 177 -8.70 3.96 9.97
C ILE A 177 -8.87 2.52 10.48
N LYS A 178 -8.83 2.28 11.79
CA LYS A 178 -9.05 0.96 12.39
C LYS A 178 -10.49 0.73 12.89
N GLU A 179 -11.29 1.78 13.03
CA GLU A 179 -12.68 1.72 13.49
C GLU A 179 -13.56 0.72 12.69
N GLY A 180 -14.14 -0.29 13.36
CA GLY A 180 -14.99 -1.29 12.72
C GLY A 180 -14.23 -2.40 11.99
N ILE A 181 -12.90 -2.46 12.12
CA ILE A 181 -12.08 -3.56 11.62
C ILE A 181 -11.69 -4.44 12.81
N VAL A 182 -12.06 -5.72 12.76
CA VAL A 182 -11.62 -6.72 13.73
C VAL A 182 -10.22 -7.18 13.32
N GLU A 183 -9.20 -6.81 14.09
CA GLU A 183 -7.84 -7.34 13.92
C GLU A 183 -7.72 -8.67 14.66
N ASP A 184 -7.54 -9.79 13.94
CA ASP A 184 -7.24 -11.11 14.53
C ASP A 184 -5.78 -11.23 14.99
N THR A 185 -4.95 -10.21 14.74
CA THR A 185 -3.54 -10.21 15.10
C THR A 185 -3.34 -9.60 16.48
N PRO A 186 -2.64 -10.29 17.39
CA PRO A 186 -2.32 -9.72 18.70
C PRO A 186 -1.49 -8.43 18.54
N GLU A 187 -1.82 -7.43 19.36
CA GLU A 187 -0.95 -6.26 19.57
C GLU A 187 0.35 -6.75 20.19
N VAL A 188 1.40 -6.85 19.38
CA VAL A 188 2.74 -7.13 19.87
C VAL A 188 3.47 -5.79 20.00
N GLU A 189 3.94 -5.48 21.20
CA GLU A 189 4.84 -4.33 21.43
C GLU A 189 6.11 -4.54 20.61
N HIS A 190 6.44 -3.57 19.76
CA HIS A 190 7.58 -3.66 18.87
C HIS A 190 8.49 -2.44 18.99
N GLU A 191 9.79 -2.69 18.77
CA GLU A 191 10.83 -1.69 18.81
C GLU A 191 10.62 -0.64 17.71
N THR A 192 10.76 0.64 18.09
CA THR A 192 10.79 1.76 17.15
C THR A 192 11.91 1.56 16.13
N LEU A 193 11.58 1.72 14.85
CA LEU A 193 12.56 1.64 13.77
C LEU A 193 13.11 3.04 13.46
N SER A 194 14.42 3.15 13.34
CA SER A 194 15.09 4.43 13.07
C SER A 194 15.47 4.59 11.59
N ASP A 195 15.51 5.83 11.10
CA ASP A 195 15.91 6.21 9.73
C ASP A 195 15.13 5.50 8.60
N VAL A 196 13.88 5.09 8.86
CA VAL A 196 13.00 4.57 7.80
C VAL A 196 12.44 5.73 6.99
N LYS A 197 12.61 5.66 5.67
CA LYS A 197 12.14 6.67 4.71
C LYS A 197 10.95 6.13 3.95
N ILE A 198 9.85 6.86 3.93
CA ILE A 198 8.61 6.44 3.27
C ILE A 198 8.28 7.45 2.18
N GLY A 199 8.34 7.03 0.92
CA GLY A 199 7.91 7.82 -0.24
C GLY A 199 6.63 7.26 -0.86
N PHE A 200 5.88 8.12 -1.56
CA PHE A 200 4.63 7.76 -2.24
C PHE A 200 4.58 8.37 -3.63
N PHE A 201 4.36 7.56 -4.67
CA PHE A 201 4.26 8.02 -6.05
C PHE A 201 2.86 7.76 -6.59
N LEU A 202 2.19 8.80 -7.11
CA LEU A 202 0.87 8.69 -7.73
C LEU A 202 1.02 8.60 -9.25
N HIS A 203 0.47 7.55 -9.86
CA HIS A 203 0.59 7.35 -11.31
C HIS A 203 -0.49 8.11 -12.10
N THR A 204 -1.57 8.50 -11.42
CA THR A 204 -2.66 9.30 -11.99
C THR A 204 -2.43 10.78 -11.77
N PRO A 205 -3.10 11.66 -12.54
CA PRO A 205 -3.17 13.07 -12.20
C PRO A 205 -3.74 13.27 -10.79
N PHE A 206 -3.38 14.38 -10.16
CA PHE A 206 -4.05 14.84 -8.95
C PHE A 206 -5.07 15.93 -9.35
N PRO A 207 -6.34 15.82 -8.93
CA PRO A 207 -7.36 16.78 -9.33
C PRO A 207 -7.10 18.15 -8.70
N SER A 208 -7.62 19.21 -9.33
CA SER A 208 -7.53 20.56 -8.76
C SER A 208 -8.14 20.60 -7.36
N SER A 209 -7.59 21.46 -6.49
CA SER A 209 -8.05 21.59 -5.10
C SER A 209 -9.54 21.95 -4.97
N GLU A 210 -10.14 22.55 -6.00
CA GLU A 210 -11.57 22.88 -6.05
C GLU A 210 -12.42 21.63 -6.28
N ILE A 211 -12.08 20.78 -7.27
CA ILE A 211 -12.79 19.52 -7.56
C ILE A 211 -12.59 18.56 -6.41
N TYR A 212 -11.34 18.44 -5.93
CA TYR A 212 -11.01 17.61 -4.79
C TYR A 212 -11.83 17.99 -3.56
N ARG A 213 -11.89 19.28 -3.21
CA ARG A 213 -12.69 19.74 -2.05
C ARG A 213 -14.17 19.56 -2.30
N ARG A 214 -14.74 19.99 -3.42
CA ARG A 214 -16.18 19.91 -3.67
C ARG A 214 -16.72 18.48 -3.64
N VAL A 215 -15.95 17.54 -4.18
CA VAL A 215 -16.41 16.15 -4.34
C VAL A 215 -16.08 15.32 -3.09
N ALA A 216 -14.91 15.52 -2.48
CA ALA A 216 -14.55 14.77 -1.27
C ALA A 216 -15.26 15.28 -0.01
N LEU A 217 -15.66 16.55 0.06
CA LEU A 217 -16.37 17.12 1.23
C LEU A 217 -17.86 16.78 1.24
N VAL A 218 -18.48 16.54 0.09
CA VAL A 218 -19.94 16.42 -0.03
C VAL A 218 -20.37 14.95 -0.09
N THR A 219 -19.58 14.09 -0.72
CA THR A 219 -20.02 12.73 -1.10
C THR A 219 -19.36 11.61 -0.30
N LEU A 220 -18.30 11.90 0.47
CA LEU A 220 -17.46 10.88 1.10
C LEU A 220 -17.51 10.99 2.64
N PRO A 221 -17.31 9.89 3.38
CA PRO A 221 -17.40 9.88 4.84
C PRO A 221 -16.39 10.82 5.47
N HIS A 222 -16.74 11.34 6.66
CA HIS A 222 -15.84 12.18 7.45
C HIS A 222 -14.47 11.55 7.70
N THR A 223 -14.37 10.22 7.85
CA THR A 223 -13.09 9.52 8.00
C THR A 223 -12.21 9.64 6.76
N PHE A 224 -12.80 9.55 5.57
CA PHE A 224 -12.09 9.71 4.31
C PHE A 224 -11.70 11.18 4.10
N HIS A 225 -12.60 12.12 4.41
CA HIS A 225 -12.30 13.54 4.38
C HIS A 225 -11.13 13.92 5.30
N SER A 226 -11.14 13.40 6.52
CA SER A 226 -10.09 13.61 7.51
C SER A 226 -8.74 13.09 6.98
N PHE A 227 -8.70 11.86 6.46
CA PHE A 227 -7.51 11.31 5.83
C PHE A 227 -7.03 12.14 4.61
N LEU A 228 -7.95 12.61 3.76
CA LEU A 228 -7.59 13.40 2.58
C LEU A 228 -7.11 14.82 2.91
N SER A 229 -7.54 15.39 4.04
CA SER A 229 -7.17 16.74 4.51
C SER A 229 -5.93 16.73 5.42
N THR A 230 -5.72 15.66 6.19
CA THR A 230 -4.58 15.52 7.10
C THR A 230 -3.55 14.50 6.62
N GLY A 231 -3.95 13.33 6.15
CA GLY A 231 -3.04 12.24 5.77
C GLY A 231 -2.19 12.48 4.50
N PHE A 232 -2.68 13.24 3.51
CA PHE A 232 -1.86 13.58 2.32
C PHE A 232 -0.88 14.73 2.59
N PHE A 233 -1.20 15.61 3.55
CA PHE A 233 -0.48 16.87 3.82
C PHE A 233 0.27 16.89 5.16
N LEU A 234 0.16 15.86 6.02
CA LEU A 234 1.06 15.62 7.15
C LEU A 234 2.40 15.03 6.66
N SER A 235 2.84 15.45 5.47
CA SER A 235 4.21 15.31 5.02
C SER A 235 5.07 16.23 5.88
N ASP A 236 5.57 15.69 6.99
CA ASP A 236 6.76 16.24 7.60
C ASP A 236 7.82 16.34 6.49
N GLU A 237 8.38 17.54 6.28
CA GLU A 237 9.25 17.95 5.17
C GLU A 237 10.48 17.06 4.93
N LYS A 238 10.68 16.04 5.76
CA LYS A 238 11.89 15.23 5.73
C LYS A 238 11.88 14.11 4.70
N TYR A 239 10.75 13.47 4.36
CA TYR A 239 10.83 12.25 3.52
C TYR A 239 9.65 11.92 2.58
N PHE A 240 8.66 12.80 2.38
CA PHE A 240 7.55 12.52 1.46
C PHE A 240 7.74 13.24 0.12
N TRP A 241 7.91 12.47 -0.96
CA TRP A 241 7.93 13.01 -2.32
C TRP A 241 6.71 12.52 -3.08
N VAL A 242 5.68 13.36 -3.17
CA VAL A 242 4.56 13.11 -4.09
C VAL A 242 5.01 13.54 -5.47
N PHE A 243 5.24 12.57 -6.34
CA PHE A 243 5.35 12.81 -7.77
C PHE A 243 4.04 12.33 -8.41
N SER A 244 3.38 13.24 -9.10
CA SER A 244 2.24 12.97 -9.97
C SER A 244 2.72 13.20 -11.40
N ILE A 245 2.29 12.36 -12.34
CA ILE A 245 2.45 12.70 -13.75
C ILE A 245 1.50 13.88 -14.01
N VAL A 246 2.07 15.05 -14.28
CA VAL A 246 1.32 16.17 -14.86
C VAL A 246 1.37 15.96 -16.37
N THR A 247 0.29 15.45 -16.94
CA THR A 247 0.04 15.55 -18.40
C THR A 247 -0.68 16.84 -18.72
#